data_AF-A0AAN3KTI0-F1
#
_entry.id   AF-A0AAN3KTI0-F1
#
_cell.length_a   1.000
_cell.length_b   1.000
_cell.length_c   1.000
_cell.angle_alpha   90.00
_cell.angle_beta   90.00
_cell.angle_gamma   90.00
#
_symmetry.space_group_name_H-M   'P 1'
#
loop_
_entity.id
_entity.type
_entity.pdbx_description
1 polymer ?
#
loop_
_entity_poly.entity_id
_entity_poly.type
_entity_poly.pdbx_seq_one_letter_code
_entity_poly.pdbx_strand_id
1 'polypeptide(L)'
;MAFKHYDVVRAASPSDLAERLTQKLKEGWQPFGSPVAITPYTLMQAIAAEGDVTTPVLVKPSAGEGTVISATRDPEYYFVVVLAGQSNSMAYGEGLPLPETYDRPDPRIKQLARRSTVTPGGAACKYNDIIPADYCLHDVQDMSRLNHPKADLSKGQYGTVGQGLHIAKKLLPFIPANAGILLVPCCRGASAFTTGADGTYSESAGASENSLRWGVGKPLYQDLVSRTKAALA
;
A
#
# COMPACT_ATOMS: atom_id res chain seq x y z
N MET A 1 -9.77 22.86 -0.17
CA MET A 1 -10.41 21.60 0.22
C MET A 1 -11.10 21.05 -1.01
N ALA A 2 -10.69 19.87 -1.48
CA ALA A 2 -11.24 19.24 -2.67
C ALA A 2 -11.68 17.83 -2.27
N PHE A 3 -12.99 17.66 -2.09
CA PHE A 3 -13.58 16.36 -1.79
C PHE A 3 -13.34 15.41 -2.97
N LYS A 4 -12.91 14.18 -2.67
CA LYS A 4 -12.61 13.15 -3.69
C LYS A 4 -13.71 12.10 -3.81
N HIS A 5 -14.51 11.93 -2.76
CA HIS A 5 -15.59 10.96 -2.69
C HIS A 5 -16.87 11.65 -2.24
N TYR A 6 -17.99 11.21 -2.81
CA TYR A 6 -19.35 11.69 -2.51
C TYR A 6 -20.27 10.49 -2.33
N ASP A 7 -21.18 10.56 -1.37
CA ASP A 7 -22.22 9.55 -1.15
C ASP A 7 -23.47 10.21 -0.54
N VAL A 8 -24.55 9.44 -0.36
CA VAL A 8 -25.81 9.91 0.22
C VAL A 8 -26.32 8.92 1.27
N VAL A 9 -26.55 9.42 2.49
CA VAL A 9 -27.25 8.67 3.52
C VAL A 9 -28.75 8.87 3.34
N ARG A 10 -29.51 7.77 3.29
CA ARG A 10 -30.98 7.78 3.28
C ARG A 10 -31.50 7.16 4.58
N ALA A 11 -32.55 7.75 5.14
CA ALA A 11 -33.16 7.32 6.38
C ALA A 11 -34.68 7.52 6.39
N ALA A 12 -35.39 6.71 7.15
CA ALA A 12 -36.85 6.78 7.25
C ALA A 12 -37.35 7.78 8.31
N SER A 13 -36.46 8.21 9.22
CA SER A 13 -36.76 9.15 10.29
C SER A 13 -35.53 9.99 10.67
N PRO A 14 -35.71 11.11 11.40
CA PRO A 14 -34.58 11.91 11.90
C PRO A 14 -33.62 11.13 12.81
N SER A 15 -34.13 10.21 13.64
CA SER A 15 -33.30 9.40 14.54
C SER A 15 -32.47 8.37 13.77
N ASP A 16 -33.08 7.69 12.79
CA ASP A 16 -32.40 6.76 11.89
C ASP A 16 -31.32 7.49 11.06
N LEU A 17 -31.57 8.73 10.64
CA LEU A 17 -30.58 9.56 9.95
C LEU A 17 -29.38 9.88 10.86
N ALA A 18 -29.64 10.28 12.10
CA ALA A 18 -28.60 10.63 13.07
C ALA A 18 -27.69 9.45 13.39
N GLU A 19 -28.26 8.25 13.56
CA GLU A 19 -27.51 7.02 13.82
C GLU A 19 -26.60 6.66 12.64
N ARG A 20 -27.16 6.64 11.42
CA ARG A 20 -26.40 6.33 10.20
C ARG A 20 -25.30 7.35 9.91
N LEU A 21 -25.56 8.63 10.16
CA LEU A 21 -24.52 9.67 10.02
C LEU A 21 -23.42 9.50 11.05
N THR A 22 -23.76 9.16 12.30
CA THR A 22 -22.75 8.91 13.35
C THR A 22 -21.82 7.76 12.96
N GLN A 23 -22.35 6.73 12.30
CA GLN A 23 -21.52 5.65 11.77
C GLN A 23 -20.61 6.14 10.64
N LYS A 24 -21.16 6.85 9.64
CA LYS A 24 -20.39 7.39 8.50
C LYS A 24 -19.28 8.35 8.92
N LEU A 25 -19.51 9.16 9.96
CA LEU A 25 -18.49 10.04 10.54
C LEU A 25 -17.27 9.26 11.08
N LYS A 26 -17.50 8.11 11.73
CA LYS A 26 -16.42 7.22 12.22
C LYS A 26 -15.62 6.60 11.07
N GLU A 27 -16.23 6.49 9.90
CA GLU A 27 -15.64 5.94 8.68
C GLU A 27 -14.88 7.00 7.85
N GLY A 28 -14.78 8.24 8.34
CA GLY A 28 -14.06 9.34 7.70
C GLY A 28 -14.89 10.21 6.76
N TRP A 29 -16.21 10.02 6.71
CA TRP A 29 -17.12 10.88 5.97
C TRP A 29 -17.44 12.17 6.73
N GLN A 30 -17.86 13.21 6.02
CA GLN A 30 -18.42 14.43 6.60
C GLN A 30 -19.70 14.88 5.88
N PRO A 31 -20.70 15.44 6.58
CA PRO A 31 -21.88 16.02 5.96
C PRO A 31 -21.51 17.09 4.95
N PHE A 32 -22.12 17.00 3.77
CA PHE A 32 -21.99 17.99 2.71
C PHE A 32 -23.33 18.73 2.56
N GLY A 33 -23.43 19.89 3.22
CA GLY A 33 -24.67 20.66 3.30
C GLY A 33 -25.66 20.12 4.33
N SER A 34 -26.91 20.59 4.26
CA SER A 34 -27.99 20.22 5.19
C SER A 34 -28.81 19.02 4.71
N PRO A 35 -29.46 18.26 5.60
CA PRO A 35 -30.37 17.18 5.20
C PRO A 35 -31.57 17.71 4.43
N VAL A 36 -32.06 16.91 3.49
CA VAL A 36 -33.24 17.21 2.66
C VAL A 36 -34.31 16.15 2.92
N ALA A 37 -35.56 16.60 3.13
CA ALA A 37 -36.72 15.72 3.15
C ALA A 37 -37.27 15.56 1.72
N ILE A 38 -37.26 14.33 1.21
CA ILE A 38 -37.71 14.00 -0.16
C ILE A 38 -39.19 13.62 -0.13
N THR A 39 -39.60 12.91 0.92
CA THR A 39 -40.98 12.54 1.23
C THR A 39 -41.17 12.61 2.75
N PRO A 40 -42.41 12.53 3.30
CA PRO A 40 -42.64 12.51 4.74
C PRO A 40 -41.90 11.39 5.50
N TYR A 41 -41.45 10.35 4.79
CA TYR A 41 -40.79 9.17 5.35
C TYR A 41 -39.40 8.92 4.73
N THR A 42 -38.80 9.92 4.10
CA THR A 42 -37.47 9.77 3.50
C THR A 42 -36.67 11.05 3.65
N LEU A 43 -35.66 10.98 4.51
CA LEU A 43 -34.62 11.98 4.65
C LEU A 43 -33.37 11.55 3.89
N MET A 44 -32.67 12.53 3.32
CA MET A 44 -31.37 12.32 2.68
C MET A 44 -30.35 13.33 3.19
N GLN A 45 -29.11 12.89 3.40
CA GLN A 45 -27.96 13.75 3.67
C GLN A 45 -26.84 13.40 2.70
N ALA A 46 -26.41 14.37 1.90
CA ALA A 46 -25.18 14.21 1.12
C ALA A 46 -23.98 14.21 2.06
N ILE A 47 -23.02 13.34 1.80
CA ILE A 47 -21.77 13.23 2.55
C ILE A 47 -20.60 13.23 1.57
N ALA A 48 -19.45 13.72 2.01
CA ALA A 48 -18.25 13.77 1.20
C ALA A 48 -17.02 13.41 2.04
N ALA A 49 -15.94 12.99 1.40
CA ALA A 49 -14.67 12.69 2.07
C ALA A 49 -13.47 13.16 1.23
N GLU A 50 -12.42 13.62 1.92
CA GLU A 50 -11.17 14.05 1.30
C GLU A 50 -10.12 12.92 1.15
N GLY A 51 -10.25 11.82 1.91
CA GLY A 51 -9.38 10.64 1.89
C GLY A 51 -10.14 9.32 1.75
N ASP A 52 -9.43 8.18 1.79
CA ASP A 52 -10.05 6.85 1.70
C ASP A 52 -11.00 6.58 2.87
N VAL A 53 -12.23 6.24 2.51
CA VAL A 53 -13.34 5.93 3.40
C VAL A 53 -13.38 4.43 3.68
N THR A 54 -13.48 4.06 4.96
CA THR A 54 -13.35 2.64 5.39
C THR A 54 -14.55 1.77 5.01
N THR A 55 -15.63 2.37 4.50
CA THR A 55 -16.90 1.67 4.23
C THR A 55 -17.49 2.14 2.91
N PRO A 56 -17.90 1.22 2.02
CA PRO A 56 -18.13 1.51 0.61
C PRO A 56 -19.25 2.52 0.35
N VAL A 57 -19.04 3.31 -0.71
CA VAL A 57 -20.03 4.18 -1.37
C VAL A 57 -21.11 3.29 -1.99
N LEU A 58 -22.38 3.54 -1.68
CA LEU A 58 -23.50 2.77 -2.23
C LEU A 58 -24.18 3.54 -3.38
N VAL A 59 -23.51 3.68 -4.52
CA VAL A 59 -24.19 4.13 -5.74
C VAL A 59 -24.97 2.94 -6.30
N LYS A 60 -26.27 2.87 -6.02
CA LYS A 60 -27.20 2.06 -6.82
C LYS A 60 -27.66 2.92 -8.01
N PRO A 61 -27.26 2.63 -9.25
CA PRO A 61 -28.03 3.09 -10.39
C PRO A 61 -29.36 2.34 -10.37
N SER A 62 -30.45 3.09 -10.50
CA SER A 62 -31.73 2.52 -10.91
C SER A 62 -31.57 1.84 -12.27
N ALA A 63 -32.00 0.58 -12.35
CA ALA A 63 -32.07 -0.30 -13.51
C ALA A 63 -30.76 -1.02 -13.92
N GLY A 64 -30.71 -2.31 -13.54
CA GLY A 64 -30.22 -3.41 -14.37
C GLY A 64 -28.75 -3.42 -14.76
N GLU A 65 -27.98 -4.30 -14.11
CA GLU A 65 -26.62 -4.73 -14.46
C GLU A 65 -25.50 -3.70 -14.24
N GLY A 66 -24.73 -3.91 -13.16
CA GLY A 66 -23.51 -3.16 -12.89
C GLY A 66 -22.67 -3.85 -11.82
N THR A 67 -21.50 -4.35 -12.22
CA THR A 67 -20.55 -5.10 -11.40
C THR A 67 -20.08 -4.30 -10.19
N VAL A 68 -20.19 -4.91 -9.02
CA VAL A 68 -19.73 -4.38 -7.72
C VAL A 68 -18.19 -4.34 -7.72
N ILE A 69 -17.59 -3.15 -7.79
CA ILE A 69 -16.15 -3.00 -7.51
C ILE A 69 -16.00 -2.46 -6.09
N SER A 70 -15.92 -3.40 -5.16
CA SER A 70 -15.61 -3.15 -3.76
C SER A 70 -14.15 -2.68 -3.65
N ALA A 71 -13.90 -1.57 -2.95
CA ALA A 71 -12.56 -1.14 -2.54
C ALA A 71 -11.94 -2.06 -1.45
N THR A 72 -12.61 -3.17 -1.14
CA THR A 72 -12.23 -4.20 -0.15
C THR A 72 -12.03 -5.58 -0.78
N ARG A 73 -12.13 -5.71 -2.11
CA ARG A 73 -11.74 -6.93 -2.80
C ARG A 73 -10.24 -6.88 -3.04
N ASP A 74 -9.56 -7.99 -2.79
CA ASP A 74 -8.20 -8.15 -3.29
C ASP A 74 -8.19 -7.89 -4.79
N PRO A 75 -7.18 -7.14 -5.29
CA PRO A 75 -7.04 -6.90 -6.72
C PRO A 75 -7.14 -8.18 -7.54
N GLU A 76 -7.86 -8.12 -8.67
CA GLU A 76 -7.95 -9.24 -9.62
C GLU A 76 -6.61 -9.47 -10.33
N TYR A 77 -5.82 -8.41 -10.49
CA TYR A 77 -4.47 -8.45 -11.06
C TYR A 77 -3.66 -7.23 -10.59
N TYR A 78 -2.36 -7.26 -10.84
CA TYR A 78 -1.43 -6.20 -10.44
C TYR A 78 -0.70 -5.59 -11.64
N PHE A 79 -0.51 -4.27 -11.60
CA PHE A 79 0.56 -3.61 -12.35
C PHE A 79 1.87 -3.79 -11.59
N VAL A 80 2.84 -4.44 -12.22
CA VAL A 80 4.13 -4.75 -11.59
C VAL A 80 5.11 -3.58 -11.76
N VAL A 81 5.70 -3.14 -10.66
CA VAL A 81 6.75 -2.11 -10.65
C VAL A 81 7.98 -2.65 -9.94
N VAL A 82 9.08 -2.76 -10.70
CA VAL A 82 10.35 -3.27 -10.20
C VAL A 82 11.21 -2.13 -9.68
N LEU A 83 11.73 -2.27 -8.46
CA LEU A 83 12.60 -1.30 -7.79
C LEU A 83 13.97 -1.94 -7.61
N ALA A 84 15.00 -1.39 -8.26
CA ALA A 84 16.36 -1.90 -8.21
C ALA A 84 17.38 -0.76 -8.18
N GLY A 85 18.60 -1.08 -7.75
CA GLY A 85 19.70 -0.13 -7.63
C GLY A 85 20.36 -0.18 -6.27
N GLN A 86 20.94 0.95 -5.86
CA GLN A 86 21.62 1.10 -4.57
C GLN A 86 20.77 1.87 -3.55
N SER A 87 21.42 2.47 -2.55
CA SER A 87 20.77 3.12 -1.39
C SER A 87 19.64 4.09 -1.74
N ASN A 88 19.85 4.98 -2.73
CA ASN A 88 18.86 6.00 -3.10
C ASN A 88 17.63 5.43 -3.83
N SER A 89 17.64 4.14 -4.18
CA SER A 89 16.49 3.43 -4.74
C SER A 89 15.66 2.69 -3.67
N MET A 90 16.04 2.79 -2.39
CA MET A 90 15.43 2.07 -1.28
C MET A 90 15.33 2.93 -0.01
N ALA A 91 14.97 2.30 1.11
CA ALA A 91 14.72 2.96 2.39
C ALA A 91 16.01 3.50 3.04
N TYR A 92 16.50 4.65 2.58
CA TYR A 92 17.61 5.39 3.18
C TYR A 92 17.19 6.76 3.74
N GLY A 93 15.91 7.13 3.63
CA GLY A 93 15.39 8.32 4.29
C GLY A 93 15.37 8.14 5.81
N GLU A 94 16.17 8.92 6.52
CA GLU A 94 16.33 8.81 7.98
C GLU A 94 15.26 9.54 8.79
N GLY A 95 14.36 10.27 8.12
CA GLY A 95 13.23 10.95 8.76
C GLY A 95 12.28 9.98 9.46
N LEU A 96 11.57 10.48 10.48
CA LEU A 96 10.58 9.70 11.22
C LEU A 96 9.47 9.19 10.28
N PRO A 97 9.21 7.86 10.21
CA PRO A 97 8.08 7.34 9.45
C PRO A 97 6.73 7.80 10.00
N LEU A 98 5.77 8.02 9.11
CA LEU A 98 4.44 8.54 9.40
C LEU A 98 3.34 7.55 8.92
N PRO A 99 3.26 6.33 9.49
CA PRO A 99 2.37 5.25 9.03
C PRO A 99 0.87 5.56 9.18
N GLU A 100 0.50 6.55 9.98
CA GLU A 100 -0.90 7.00 10.08
C GLU A 100 -1.30 7.96 8.94
N THR A 101 -0.32 8.57 8.25
CA THR A 101 -0.55 9.63 7.25
C THR A 101 0.13 9.33 5.91
N TYR A 102 1.26 9.97 5.60
CA TYR A 102 1.92 9.92 4.29
C TYR A 102 2.44 8.52 3.96
N ASP A 103 2.96 7.83 4.98
CA ASP A 103 3.58 6.51 4.84
C ASP A 103 2.59 5.37 5.10
N ARG A 104 1.30 5.71 5.23
CA ARG A 104 0.22 4.73 5.43
C ARG A 104 0.15 3.74 4.26
N PRO A 105 0.20 2.42 4.53
CA PRO A 105 -0.06 1.38 3.52
C PRO A 105 -1.43 1.53 2.85
N ASP A 106 -1.55 0.98 1.64
CA ASP A 106 -2.80 0.92 0.89
C ASP A 106 -3.17 -0.55 0.62
N PRO A 107 -4.43 -0.97 0.79
CA PRO A 107 -4.84 -2.35 0.58
C PRO A 107 -4.56 -2.88 -0.84
N ARG A 108 -4.53 -2.02 -1.87
CA ARG A 108 -4.26 -2.36 -3.27
C ARG A 108 -2.78 -2.30 -3.64
N ILE A 109 -1.90 -1.87 -2.74
CA ILE A 109 -0.46 -1.81 -2.96
C ILE A 109 0.22 -2.91 -2.16
N LYS A 110 0.84 -3.85 -2.89
CA LYS A 110 1.53 -5.02 -2.32
C LYS A 110 3.00 -5.00 -2.71
N GLN A 111 3.79 -5.86 -2.07
CA GLN A 111 5.17 -6.13 -2.44
C GLN A 111 5.46 -7.63 -2.38
N LEU A 112 6.47 -8.09 -3.11
CA LEU A 112 7.03 -9.43 -2.91
C LEU A 112 7.91 -9.47 -1.66
N ALA A 113 7.59 -10.37 -0.73
CA ALA A 113 8.32 -10.54 0.51
C ALA A 113 9.75 -11.08 0.30
N ARG A 114 10.67 -10.66 1.17
CA ARG A 114 12.00 -11.26 1.39
C ARG A 114 12.28 -11.65 2.85
N ARG A 115 11.94 -10.77 3.80
CA ARG A 115 12.13 -11.00 5.24
C ARG A 115 11.30 -12.20 5.73
N SER A 116 11.60 -12.69 6.94
CA SER A 116 10.84 -13.76 7.58
C SER A 116 9.49 -13.30 8.16
N THR A 117 9.29 -11.99 8.33
CA THR A 117 8.03 -11.39 8.79
C THR A 117 7.69 -10.15 7.95
N VAL A 118 6.39 -9.85 7.84
CA VAL A 118 5.85 -8.72 7.06
C VAL A 118 6.34 -7.39 7.59
N THR A 119 6.35 -7.24 8.92
CA THR A 119 6.94 -6.11 9.65
C THR A 119 7.82 -6.67 10.78
N PRO A 120 8.69 -5.87 11.42
CA PRO A 120 9.44 -6.34 12.59
C PRO A 120 8.49 -6.85 13.70
N GLY A 121 8.59 -8.13 14.06
CA GLY A 121 7.72 -8.78 15.04
C GLY A 121 6.29 -9.07 14.55
N GLY A 122 5.99 -8.82 13.27
CA GLY A 122 4.69 -9.06 12.67
C GLY A 122 4.47 -10.52 12.22
N ALA A 123 3.42 -10.72 11.41
CA ALA A 123 3.09 -12.01 10.84
C ALA A 123 4.24 -12.58 9.99
N ALA A 124 4.42 -13.90 10.02
CA ALA A 124 5.41 -14.58 9.20
C ALA A 124 5.08 -14.46 7.70
N CYS A 125 6.11 -14.35 6.86
CA CYS A 125 6.01 -14.43 5.41
C CYS A 125 7.18 -15.25 4.84
N LYS A 126 6.98 -15.81 3.65
CA LYS A 126 7.99 -16.54 2.89
C LYS A 126 8.50 -15.68 1.74
N TYR A 127 9.65 -16.05 1.20
CA TYR A 127 10.20 -15.40 0.01
C TYR A 127 9.18 -15.43 -1.14
N ASN A 128 8.94 -14.27 -1.75
CA ASN A 128 7.95 -14.01 -2.80
C ASN A 128 6.46 -14.12 -2.39
N ASP A 129 6.12 -14.25 -1.11
CA ASP A 129 4.73 -14.03 -0.69
C ASP A 129 4.28 -12.61 -1.06
N ILE A 130 3.04 -12.46 -1.52
CA ILE A 130 2.42 -11.15 -1.74
C ILE A 130 1.96 -10.60 -0.38
N ILE A 131 2.62 -9.54 0.08
CA ILE A 131 2.37 -8.91 1.39
C ILE A 131 2.02 -7.42 1.21
N PRO A 132 1.43 -6.75 2.22
CA PRO A 132 1.26 -5.30 2.17
C PRO A 132 2.58 -4.58 1.92
N ALA A 133 2.55 -3.55 1.05
CA ALA A 133 3.66 -2.63 0.92
C ALA A 133 3.56 -1.53 1.97
N ASP A 134 4.68 -1.25 2.63
CA ASP A 134 4.83 -0.06 3.46
C ASP A 134 6.06 0.74 3.02
N TYR A 135 6.43 1.75 3.81
CA TYR A 135 7.49 2.68 3.50
C TYR A 135 8.91 2.08 3.63
N CYS A 136 9.06 0.87 4.19
CA CYS A 136 10.34 0.17 4.37
C CYS A 136 10.29 -1.21 3.69
N LEU A 137 10.38 -1.21 2.36
CA LEU A 137 10.20 -2.39 1.51
C LEU A 137 11.24 -3.51 1.74
N HIS A 138 10.88 -4.73 1.30
CA HIS A 138 11.67 -5.96 1.42
C HIS A 138 12.81 -6.05 0.38
N ASP A 139 13.64 -5.02 0.28
CA ASP A 139 14.86 -4.98 -0.53
C ASP A 139 15.89 -6.04 -0.07
N VAL A 140 16.98 -6.24 -0.83
CA VAL A 140 18.03 -7.22 -0.48
C VAL A 140 18.67 -6.90 0.87
N GLN A 141 18.79 -5.62 1.19
CA GLN A 141 19.24 -5.15 2.49
C GLN A 141 18.03 -4.77 3.36
N ASP A 142 17.97 -5.34 4.57
CA ASP A 142 16.90 -5.07 5.52
C ASP A 142 17.19 -3.79 6.32
N MET A 143 16.43 -2.73 6.03
CA MET A 143 16.55 -1.44 6.71
C MET A 143 15.58 -1.28 7.88
N SER A 144 14.75 -2.27 8.17
CA SER A 144 13.62 -2.15 9.10
C SER A 144 14.00 -2.07 10.58
N ARG A 145 15.27 -2.36 10.90
CA ARG A 145 15.81 -2.28 12.27
C ARG A 145 16.54 -0.96 12.54
N LEU A 146 16.69 -0.10 11.53
CA LEU A 146 17.38 1.18 11.64
C LEU A 146 16.39 2.28 11.98
N ASN A 147 15.96 2.31 13.24
CA ASN A 147 14.89 3.20 13.69
C ASN A 147 15.37 4.63 13.93
N HIS A 148 14.52 5.60 13.60
CA HIS A 148 14.71 6.99 14.04
C HIS A 148 14.72 7.07 15.58
N PRO A 149 15.54 7.95 16.22
CA PRO A 149 15.65 8.03 17.68
C PRO A 149 14.35 8.40 18.42
N LYS A 150 13.38 8.98 17.72
CA LYS A 150 12.06 9.36 18.23
C LYS A 150 10.93 8.43 17.76
N ALA A 151 11.26 7.27 17.20
CA ALA A 151 10.26 6.32 16.73
C ALA A 151 9.46 5.71 17.88
N ASP A 152 8.15 5.67 17.72
CA ASP A 152 7.25 4.84 18.53
C ASP A 152 6.94 3.54 17.77
N LEU A 153 7.61 2.46 18.15
CA LEU A 153 7.45 1.16 17.49
C LEU A 153 6.05 0.56 17.71
N SER A 154 5.34 0.95 18.77
CA SER A 154 3.95 0.51 18.98
C SER A 154 3.00 1.07 17.93
N LYS A 155 3.38 2.18 17.29
CA LYS A 155 2.68 2.81 16.16
C LYS A 155 3.20 2.34 14.80
N GLY A 156 4.08 1.36 14.79
CA GLY A 156 4.69 0.85 13.57
C GLY A 156 5.68 1.81 12.92
N GLN A 157 6.30 2.76 13.65
CA GLN A 157 7.31 3.70 13.12
C GLN A 157 8.71 3.07 13.05
N TYR A 158 8.82 1.85 12.51
CA TYR A 158 10.08 1.13 12.43
C TYR A 158 10.90 1.55 11.20
N GLY A 159 12.22 1.35 11.24
CA GLY A 159 13.12 1.50 10.10
C GLY A 159 13.24 2.93 9.53
N THR A 160 13.75 2.97 8.30
CA THR A 160 13.90 4.15 7.45
C THR A 160 12.84 4.18 6.35
N VAL A 161 12.80 5.27 5.59
CA VAL A 161 11.76 5.52 4.57
C VAL A 161 12.33 5.45 3.15
N GLY A 162 11.66 4.70 2.28
CA GLY A 162 11.93 4.62 0.84
C GLY A 162 10.74 5.08 0.02
N GLN A 163 11.00 5.53 -1.21
CA GLN A 163 10.01 6.17 -2.08
C GLN A 163 9.05 5.20 -2.81
N GLY A 164 9.31 3.89 -2.75
CA GLY A 164 8.57 2.90 -3.54
C GLY A 164 7.06 2.89 -3.26
N LEU A 165 6.67 2.98 -1.98
CA LEU A 165 5.27 3.12 -1.58
C LEU A 165 4.65 4.40 -2.15
N HIS A 166 5.36 5.54 -2.05
CA HIS A 166 4.82 6.83 -2.49
C HIS A 166 4.68 6.91 -4.01
N ILE A 167 5.58 6.26 -4.77
CA ILE A 167 5.42 6.09 -6.21
C ILE A 167 4.15 5.31 -6.50
N ALA A 168 3.96 4.15 -5.87
CA ALA A 168 2.76 3.34 -6.06
C ALA A 168 1.47 4.10 -5.69
N LYS A 169 1.43 4.80 -4.56
CA LYS A 169 0.28 5.62 -4.15
C LYS A 169 -0.06 6.71 -5.16
N LYS A 170 0.94 7.30 -5.82
CA LYS A 170 0.73 8.30 -6.87
C LYS A 170 0.27 7.69 -8.19
N LEU A 171 0.61 6.43 -8.48
CA LEU A 171 0.17 5.71 -9.66
C LEU A 171 -1.22 5.10 -9.52
N LEU A 172 -1.62 4.72 -8.30
CA LEU A 172 -2.86 3.99 -8.01
C LEU A 172 -4.14 4.66 -8.57
N PRO A 173 -4.31 6.00 -8.57
CA PRO A 173 -5.48 6.65 -9.17
C PRO A 173 -5.58 6.52 -10.69
N PHE A 174 -4.51 6.09 -11.36
CA PHE A 174 -4.44 5.98 -12.82
C PHE A 174 -4.64 4.54 -13.34
N ILE A 175 -4.90 3.57 -12.46
CA ILE A 175 -5.15 2.17 -12.83
C ILE A 175 -6.61 1.77 -12.53
N PRO A 176 -7.16 0.74 -13.21
CA PRO A 176 -8.52 0.25 -12.97
C PRO A 176 -8.78 -0.10 -11.50
N ALA A 177 -10.02 0.11 -11.04
CA ALA A 177 -10.39 -0.09 -9.64
C ALA A 177 -10.25 -1.55 -9.16
N ASN A 178 -10.36 -2.53 -10.07
CA ASN A 178 -10.12 -3.94 -9.79
C ASN A 178 -8.64 -4.35 -9.84
N ALA A 179 -7.73 -3.44 -10.18
CA ALA A 179 -6.29 -3.68 -10.25
C ALA A 179 -5.55 -3.13 -9.01
N GLY A 180 -4.39 -3.70 -8.71
CA GLY A 180 -3.47 -3.23 -7.68
C GLY A 180 -2.09 -2.90 -8.25
N ILE A 181 -1.16 -2.50 -7.38
CA ILE A 181 0.25 -2.35 -7.73
C ILE A 181 1.06 -3.37 -6.93
N LEU A 182 1.87 -4.17 -7.62
CA LEU A 182 2.80 -5.10 -6.99
C LEU A 182 4.23 -4.58 -7.15
N LEU A 183 4.83 -4.19 -6.03
CA LEU A 183 6.21 -3.74 -5.95
C LEU A 183 7.16 -4.94 -5.87
N VAL A 184 8.24 -4.89 -6.64
CA VAL A 184 9.30 -5.91 -6.62
C VAL A 184 10.59 -5.25 -6.13
N PRO A 185 10.82 -5.19 -4.81
CA PRO A 185 12.02 -4.59 -4.23
C PRO A 185 13.23 -5.53 -4.35
N CYS A 186 14.29 -5.02 -4.99
CA CYS A 186 15.53 -5.71 -5.34
C CYS A 186 16.77 -4.80 -5.13
N CYS A 187 16.65 -3.72 -4.35
CA CYS A 187 17.74 -2.79 -4.12
C CYS A 187 18.74 -3.33 -3.09
N ARG A 188 19.97 -2.81 -3.17
CA ARG A 188 21.03 -3.11 -2.20
C ARG A 188 21.93 -1.91 -1.98
N GLY A 189 21.95 -1.35 -0.78
CA GLY A 189 22.86 -0.24 -0.45
C GLY A 189 24.31 -0.56 -0.74
N ALA A 190 25.09 0.44 -1.16
CA ALA A 190 26.51 0.30 -1.52
C ALA A 190 26.83 -0.74 -2.61
N SER A 191 25.84 -1.20 -3.39
CA SER A 191 26.08 -2.07 -4.53
C SER A 191 26.66 -1.30 -5.72
N ALA A 192 27.53 -1.92 -6.51
CA ALA A 192 28.14 -1.32 -7.70
C ALA A 192 28.33 -2.37 -8.82
N PHE A 193 28.68 -1.92 -10.03
CA PHE A 193 29.02 -2.82 -11.14
C PHE A 193 30.50 -3.27 -11.11
N THR A 194 31.42 -2.41 -10.68
CA THR A 194 32.87 -2.62 -10.81
C THR A 194 33.55 -3.05 -9.50
N THR A 195 32.84 -3.03 -8.37
CA THR A 195 33.36 -3.33 -7.03
C THR A 195 32.31 -4.06 -6.18
N GLY A 196 32.65 -4.41 -4.93
CA GLY A 196 31.76 -5.10 -3.99
C GLY A 196 31.82 -6.63 -4.12
N ALA A 197 31.44 -7.38 -3.09
CA ALA A 197 31.41 -8.85 -3.14
C ALA A 197 30.29 -9.37 -4.07
N ASP A 198 30.51 -10.53 -4.71
CA ASP A 198 29.45 -11.15 -5.52
C ASP A 198 28.27 -11.62 -4.65
N GLY A 199 28.56 -12.20 -3.47
CA GLY A 199 27.56 -12.84 -2.61
C GLY A 199 27.10 -14.19 -3.14
N THR A 200 25.89 -14.61 -2.77
CA THR A 200 25.28 -15.86 -3.23
C THR A 200 23.81 -15.63 -3.60
N TYR A 201 23.27 -16.53 -4.43
CA TYR A 201 21.85 -16.57 -4.78
C TYR A 201 21.27 -17.94 -4.39
N SER A 202 20.04 -17.92 -3.88
CA SER A 202 19.25 -19.11 -3.58
C SER A 202 17.86 -18.97 -4.17
N GLU A 203 17.31 -20.02 -4.78
CA GLU A 203 15.93 -20.01 -5.29
C GLU A 203 14.88 -19.79 -4.19
N SER A 204 15.19 -20.17 -2.94
CA SER A 204 14.26 -20.07 -1.81
C SER A 204 14.36 -18.78 -1.00
N ALA A 205 15.39 -17.95 -1.22
CA ALA A 205 15.67 -16.76 -0.41
C ALA A 205 16.19 -15.56 -1.21
N GLY A 206 16.51 -15.74 -2.49
CA GLY A 206 17.07 -14.71 -3.36
C GLY A 206 18.55 -14.43 -3.12
N ALA A 207 18.97 -13.22 -3.46
CA ALA A 207 20.32 -12.73 -3.20
C ALA A 207 20.60 -12.62 -1.69
N SER A 208 21.81 -13.01 -1.27
CA SER A 208 22.29 -12.85 0.10
C SER A 208 22.57 -11.39 0.44
N GLU A 209 22.48 -11.03 1.73
CA GLU A 209 22.72 -9.67 2.23
C GLU A 209 24.11 -9.11 1.89
N ASN A 210 25.12 -9.99 1.79
CA ASN A 210 26.49 -9.61 1.42
C ASN A 210 26.72 -9.52 -0.11
N SER A 211 25.69 -9.71 -0.94
CA SER A 211 25.76 -9.44 -2.38
C SER A 211 25.87 -7.93 -2.59
N LEU A 212 26.94 -7.45 -3.24
CA LEU A 212 27.20 -6.02 -3.47
C LEU A 212 27.56 -5.72 -4.94
N ARG A 213 27.57 -6.73 -5.81
CA ARG A 213 27.96 -6.58 -7.21
C ARG A 213 26.79 -6.81 -8.16
N TRP A 214 26.47 -5.78 -8.94
CA TRP A 214 25.59 -5.88 -10.09
C TRP A 214 26.35 -6.40 -11.31
N GLY A 215 25.64 -7.08 -12.20
CA GLY A 215 26.19 -7.61 -13.45
C GLY A 215 25.46 -8.86 -13.88
N VAL A 216 25.46 -9.14 -15.18
CA VAL A 216 24.81 -10.35 -15.72
C VAL A 216 25.40 -11.59 -15.05
N GLY A 217 24.51 -12.49 -14.60
CA GLY A 217 24.89 -13.70 -13.87
C GLY A 217 25.28 -13.49 -12.40
N LYS A 218 25.33 -12.25 -11.89
CA LYS A 218 25.60 -11.99 -10.46
C LYS A 218 24.34 -12.20 -9.61
N PRO A 219 24.48 -12.50 -8.31
CA PRO A 219 23.33 -12.75 -7.43
C PRO A 219 22.26 -11.66 -7.43
N LEU A 220 22.64 -10.37 -7.40
CA LEU A 220 21.67 -9.26 -7.48
C LEU A 220 20.89 -9.26 -8.80
N TYR A 221 21.54 -9.59 -9.91
CA TYR A 221 20.87 -9.70 -11.22
C TYR A 221 19.95 -10.92 -11.29
N GLN A 222 20.39 -12.07 -10.75
CA GLN A 222 19.56 -13.27 -10.69
C GLN A 222 18.31 -13.03 -9.85
N ASP A 223 18.45 -12.37 -8.69
CA ASP A 223 17.35 -11.99 -7.81
C ASP A 223 16.37 -11.04 -8.50
N LEU A 224 16.87 -10.00 -9.18
CA LEU A 224 16.06 -9.08 -9.98
C LEU A 224 15.22 -9.81 -11.02
N VAL A 225 15.85 -10.67 -11.84
CA VAL A 225 15.16 -11.40 -12.92
C VAL A 225 14.17 -12.41 -12.35
N SER A 226 14.57 -13.18 -11.33
CA SER A 226 13.75 -14.21 -10.71
C SER A 226 12.49 -13.62 -10.06
N ARG A 227 12.64 -12.57 -9.25
CA ARG A 227 11.50 -11.93 -8.58
C ARG A 227 10.58 -11.20 -9.55
N THR A 228 11.13 -10.61 -10.61
CA THR A 228 10.30 -10.00 -11.67
C THR A 228 9.47 -11.06 -12.38
N LYS A 229 10.05 -12.23 -12.69
CA LYS A 229 9.29 -13.35 -13.27
C LYS A 229 8.23 -13.88 -12.31
N ALA A 230 8.55 -14.03 -11.03
CA ALA A 230 7.60 -14.48 -10.01
C ALA A 230 6.40 -13.52 -9.88
N ALA A 231 6.60 -12.21 -10.06
CA ALA A 231 5.52 -11.22 -10.04
C ALA A 231 4.61 -11.24 -11.28
N LEU A 232 5.09 -11.81 -12.41
CA LEU A 232 4.38 -11.83 -13.69
C LEU A 232 3.75 -13.20 -14.01
N ALA A 233 4.05 -14.23 -13.22
CA ALA A 233 3.56 -15.60 -13.38
C ALA A 233 2.12 -15.73 -12.88
#